data_AF-A0A1X2LR89-F1
#
_entry.id   AF-A0A1X2LR89-F1
#
_cell.length_a   1.000
_cell.length_b   1.000
_cell.length_c   1.000
_cell.angle_alpha   90.00
_cell.angle_beta   90.00
_cell.angle_gamma   90.00
#
_symmetry.space_group_name_H-M   'P 1'
#
loop_
_entity.id
_entity.type
_entity.pdbx_description
1 polymer ?
#
loop_
_entity_poly.entity_id
_entity_poly.type
_entity_poly.pdbx_seq_one_letter_code
_entity_poly.pdbx_strand_id
1 'polypeptide(L)'
;MIVLAARLLLGGMFAIGATAKLADRDGGRQAVAAFGVPRSAAASAGLAIVATEFGIAALLVAAPKFGALAALIALAGFSAVVLVSLAHGRRPECHCFGRLSAAPLGWPTLARNGCFATLAAIVAIDGQFCWALTALAIAMLALWIGPAAHRRRTARAGTTVAGLALPDRAGRTWTLDRLRVGHKPLVLIFGQPGCGACDALLPEVARWQHNLSGRVTVALISAGAATHDVPLELVDERRAAFAAYDIRATPSAVLIDDGQRPVTARGATAIRELVDRTAQVSEGNKFTRRGLLRRASAGLASAGAVTVAACDTPSKKPDTLALKVDGAWLCNQTFALCTTAPCVPSPTDPDISVCDCVVVNGYSIGFKTCSERAQSGTRVRSAFSTVNVNANFGVLSCPSGVPWANCLDVECEIDTTNPAVAKCRCLTVKTGESVTFGGGCDAATCTSTIWSAATPDLPATAQYRKGLQQLGQPMVDFPKTCPAPK
;
A
#
# COMPACT_ATOMS: atom_id res chain seq x y z
N MET A 1 3.41 -43.13 10.93
CA MET A 1 3.87 -41.89 10.26
C MET A 1 2.96 -40.69 10.51
N ILE A 2 1.65 -40.76 10.22
CA ILE A 2 0.71 -39.63 10.36
C ILE A 2 0.65 -39.08 11.80
N VAL A 3 0.51 -39.95 12.81
CA VAL A 3 0.44 -39.54 14.24
C VAL A 3 1.72 -38.84 14.70
N LEU A 4 2.89 -39.33 14.26
CA LEU A 4 4.17 -38.70 14.58
C LEU A 4 4.30 -37.32 13.92
N ALA A 5 3.91 -37.20 12.66
CA ALA A 5 3.92 -35.91 11.95
C ALA A 5 2.98 -34.89 12.60
N ALA A 6 1.76 -35.29 12.98
CA ALA A 6 0.79 -34.45 13.68
C ALA A 6 1.33 -33.97 15.04
N ARG A 7 1.98 -34.86 15.79
CA ARG A 7 2.63 -34.56 17.07
C ARG A 7 3.75 -33.53 16.92
N LEU A 8 4.65 -33.71 15.96
CA LEU A 8 5.74 -32.77 15.70
C LEU A 8 5.23 -31.41 15.25
N LEU A 9 4.20 -31.38 14.38
CA LEU A 9 3.55 -30.14 13.94
C LEU A 9 2.91 -29.38 15.10
N LEU A 10 2.14 -30.06 15.96
CA LEU A 10 1.51 -29.46 17.13
C LEU A 10 2.54 -28.96 18.14
N GLY A 11 3.56 -29.78 18.44
CA GLY A 11 4.63 -29.40 19.36
C GLY A 11 5.39 -28.17 18.85
N GLY A 12 5.75 -28.16 17.56
CA GLY A 12 6.39 -27.01 16.92
C GLY A 12 5.51 -25.75 16.95
N MET A 13 4.21 -25.88 16.66
CA MET A 13 3.27 -24.77 16.73
C MET A 13 3.20 -24.15 18.13
N PHE A 14 3.06 -24.95 19.19
CA PHE A 14 3.02 -24.45 20.57
C PHE A 14 4.36 -23.83 21.00
N ALA A 15 5.48 -24.45 20.63
CA ALA A 15 6.82 -23.91 20.93
C ALA A 15 7.08 -22.57 20.23
N ILE A 16 6.70 -22.44 18.95
CA ILE A 16 6.81 -21.19 18.20
C ILE A 16 5.86 -20.13 18.78
N GLY A 17 4.62 -20.52 19.12
CA GLY A 17 3.66 -19.64 19.79
C GLY A 17 4.19 -19.09 21.11
N ALA A 18 4.77 -19.96 21.94
CA ALA A 18 5.31 -19.61 23.25
C ALA A 18 6.52 -18.67 23.12
N THR A 19 7.47 -18.97 22.24
CA THR A 19 8.64 -18.12 21.99
C THR A 19 8.26 -16.75 21.42
N ALA A 20 7.31 -16.70 20.49
CA ALA A 20 6.83 -15.44 19.93
C ALA A 20 6.10 -14.57 20.97
N LYS A 21 5.30 -15.18 21.86
CA LYS A 21 4.66 -14.46 22.97
C LYS A 21 5.66 -14.02 24.05
N LEU A 22 6.71 -14.80 24.28
CA LEU A 22 7.79 -14.44 25.20
C LEU A 22 8.61 -13.26 24.69
N ALA A 23 8.78 -13.14 23.36
CA ALA A 23 9.44 -12.01 22.72
C ALA A 23 8.57 -10.73 22.70
N ASP A 24 7.24 -10.87 22.74
CA ASP A 24 6.26 -9.77 22.69
C ASP A 24 5.40 -9.73 23.97
N ARG A 25 6.05 -9.56 25.14
CA ARG A 25 5.37 -9.56 26.45
C ARG A 25 4.35 -8.41 26.60
N ASP A 26 4.68 -7.24 26.05
CA ASP A 26 3.78 -6.07 26.10
C ASP A 26 2.54 -6.29 25.23
N GLY A 27 2.70 -6.82 24.02
CA GLY A 27 1.58 -7.22 23.16
C GLY A 27 0.74 -8.33 23.78
N GLY A 28 1.37 -9.30 24.45
CA GLY A 28 0.67 -10.35 25.19
C GLY A 28 -0.20 -9.81 26.33
N ARG A 29 0.32 -8.85 27.12
CA ARG A 29 -0.44 -8.20 28.20
C ARG A 29 -1.63 -7.39 27.67
N GLN A 30 -1.43 -6.66 26.58
CA GLN A 30 -2.50 -5.89 25.93
C GLN A 30 -3.59 -6.80 25.36
N ALA A 31 -3.21 -7.91 24.72
CA ALA A 31 -4.15 -8.90 24.20
C ALA A 31 -5.00 -9.51 25.32
N VAL A 32 -4.38 -9.95 26.42
CA VAL A 32 -5.10 -10.51 27.57
C VAL A 32 -6.07 -9.49 28.19
N ALA A 33 -5.66 -8.22 28.31
CA ALA A 33 -6.53 -7.16 28.78
C ALA A 33 -7.70 -6.88 27.83
N ALA A 34 -7.48 -6.98 26.50
CA ALA A 34 -8.53 -6.79 25.49
C ALA A 34 -9.63 -7.87 25.55
N PHE A 35 -9.34 -9.05 26.14
CA PHE A 35 -10.32 -10.09 26.42
C PHE A 35 -11.04 -9.93 27.77
N GLY A 36 -10.85 -8.80 28.47
CA GLY A 36 -11.58 -8.47 29.69
C GLY A 36 -10.90 -8.90 31.00
N VAL A 37 -9.66 -9.40 30.94
CA VAL A 37 -8.88 -9.68 32.15
C VAL A 37 -8.37 -8.36 32.76
N PRO A 38 -8.53 -8.13 34.08
CA PRO A 38 -8.03 -6.92 34.73
C PRO A 38 -6.54 -6.69 34.47
N ARG A 39 -6.13 -5.43 34.25
CA ARG A 39 -4.74 -5.08 33.91
C ARG A 39 -3.71 -5.54 34.95
N SER A 40 -4.11 -5.64 36.22
CA SER A 40 -3.29 -6.18 37.32
C SER A 40 -2.99 -7.68 37.17
N ALA A 41 -3.94 -8.45 36.63
CA ALA A 41 -3.80 -9.89 36.40
C ALA A 41 -3.28 -10.22 34.98
N ALA A 42 -3.35 -9.29 34.03
CA ALA A 42 -3.00 -9.52 32.63
C ALA A 42 -1.54 -9.94 32.42
N ALA A 43 -0.61 -9.43 33.23
CA ALA A 43 0.80 -9.82 33.16
C ALA A 43 1.01 -11.28 33.61
N SER A 44 0.43 -11.66 34.75
CA SER A 44 0.49 -13.02 35.28
C SER A 44 -0.21 -14.03 34.39
N ALA A 45 -1.39 -13.67 33.86
CA ALA A 45 -2.13 -14.48 32.91
C ALA A 45 -1.36 -14.67 31.59
N GLY A 46 -0.71 -13.63 31.08
CA GLY A 46 0.16 -13.72 29.90
C GLY A 46 1.33 -14.69 30.12
N LEU A 47 1.99 -14.63 31.28
CA LEU A 47 3.07 -15.55 31.63
C LEU A 47 2.56 -17.00 31.79
N ALA A 48 1.40 -17.18 32.43
CA ALA A 48 0.76 -18.49 32.59
C ALA A 48 0.41 -19.12 31.24
N ILE A 49 -0.04 -18.33 30.25
CA ILE A 49 -0.28 -18.80 28.89
C ILE A 49 1.02 -19.30 28.25
N VAL A 50 2.12 -18.54 28.33
CA VAL A 50 3.43 -18.96 27.78
C VAL A 50 3.92 -20.25 28.44
N ALA A 51 3.80 -20.36 29.77
CA ALA A 51 4.18 -21.55 30.51
C ALA A 51 3.32 -22.77 30.10
N THR A 52 2.02 -22.56 29.90
CA THR A 52 1.08 -23.58 29.43
C THR A 52 1.44 -24.06 28.02
N GLU A 53 1.78 -23.16 27.10
CA GLU A 53 2.17 -23.53 25.73
C GLU A 53 3.47 -24.34 25.70
N PHE A 54 4.49 -23.95 26.48
CA PHE A 54 5.70 -24.77 26.62
C PHE A 54 5.43 -26.12 27.29
N GLY A 55 4.58 -26.14 28.32
CA GLY A 55 4.17 -27.36 28.99
C GLY A 55 3.47 -28.34 28.05
N ILE A 56 2.55 -27.84 27.20
CA ILE A 56 1.87 -28.64 26.17
C ILE A 56 2.88 -29.17 25.14
N ALA A 57 3.82 -28.32 24.67
CA ALA A 57 4.85 -28.75 23.72
C ALA A 57 5.74 -29.85 24.31
N ALA A 58 6.17 -29.71 25.58
CA ALA A 58 6.96 -30.72 26.28
C ALA A 58 6.17 -32.00 26.52
N LEU A 59 4.90 -31.92 26.92
CA LEU A 59 4.02 -33.07 27.10
C LEU A 59 3.76 -33.80 25.78
N LEU A 60 3.61 -33.08 24.67
CA LEU A 60 3.51 -33.71 23.35
C LEU A 60 4.77 -34.53 23.04
N VAL A 61 5.95 -34.18 23.56
CA VAL A 61 7.18 -34.95 23.40
C VAL A 61 7.33 -36.06 24.45
N ALA A 62 7.01 -35.84 25.73
CA ALA A 62 7.21 -36.84 26.77
C ALA A 62 6.06 -37.85 26.88
N ALA A 63 4.83 -37.38 26.72
CA ALA A 63 3.60 -38.12 26.97
C ALA A 63 2.49 -37.71 25.97
N PRO A 64 2.58 -38.18 24.70
CA PRO A 64 1.86 -37.58 23.57
C PRO A 64 0.34 -37.55 23.71
N LYS A 65 -0.27 -38.56 24.33
CA LYS A 65 -1.73 -38.59 24.59
C LYS A 65 -2.18 -37.47 25.53
N PHE A 66 -1.46 -37.29 26.64
CA PHE A 66 -1.75 -36.24 27.62
C PHE A 66 -1.45 -34.86 27.05
N GLY A 67 -0.36 -34.71 26.30
CA GLY A 67 -0.04 -33.49 25.57
C GLY A 67 -1.11 -33.12 24.54
N ALA A 68 -1.63 -34.11 23.81
CA ALA A 68 -2.69 -33.91 22.83
C ALA A 68 -4.04 -33.53 23.48
N LEU A 69 -4.39 -34.15 24.61
CA LEU A 69 -5.58 -33.78 25.37
C LEU A 69 -5.47 -32.34 25.91
N ALA A 70 -4.33 -31.98 26.48
CA ALA A 70 -4.08 -30.62 26.96
C ALA A 70 -4.14 -29.59 25.81
N ALA A 71 -3.54 -29.91 24.66
CA ALA A 71 -3.64 -29.09 23.45
C ALA A 71 -5.09 -28.90 22.99
N LEU A 72 -5.89 -29.98 22.99
CA LEU A 72 -7.30 -29.94 22.59
C LEU A 72 -8.11 -29.02 23.52
N ILE A 73 -7.92 -29.15 24.83
CA ILE A 73 -8.58 -28.31 25.84
C ILE A 73 -8.20 -26.84 25.64
N ALA A 74 -6.91 -26.54 25.48
CA ALA A 74 -6.43 -25.17 25.27
C ALA A 74 -6.99 -24.55 23.97
N LEU A 75 -6.97 -25.29 22.86
CA LEU A 75 -7.48 -24.84 21.57
C LEU A 75 -9.01 -24.66 21.59
N ALA A 76 -9.74 -25.54 22.26
CA ALA A 76 -11.19 -25.43 22.42
C ALA A 76 -11.57 -24.23 23.28
N GLY A 77 -10.90 -24.05 24.44
CA GLY A 77 -11.11 -22.90 25.32
C GLY A 77 -10.83 -21.58 24.62
N PHE A 78 -9.69 -21.47 23.92
CA PHE A 78 -9.36 -20.28 23.15
C PHE A 78 -10.36 -20.03 22.01
N SER A 79 -10.81 -21.08 21.32
CA SER A 79 -11.82 -20.95 20.26
C SER A 79 -13.17 -20.50 20.79
N ALA A 80 -13.58 -20.96 21.98
CA ALA A 80 -14.80 -20.49 22.64
C ALA A 80 -14.72 -19.01 22.99
N VAL A 81 -13.59 -18.54 23.54
CA VAL A 81 -13.37 -17.11 23.82
C VAL A 81 -13.44 -16.27 22.54
N VAL A 82 -12.79 -16.72 21.45
CA VAL A 82 -12.86 -16.04 20.15
C VAL A 82 -14.29 -16.02 19.61
N LEU A 83 -15.03 -17.14 19.70
CA LEU A 83 -16.41 -17.23 19.22
C LEU A 83 -17.34 -16.29 19.99
N VAL A 84 -17.24 -16.25 21.32
CA VAL A 84 -18.01 -15.33 22.17
C VAL A 84 -17.66 -13.88 21.83
N SER A 85 -16.38 -13.55 21.62
CA SER A 85 -15.96 -12.20 21.24
C SER A 85 -16.56 -11.78 19.89
N LEU A 86 -16.50 -12.67 18.88
CA LEU A 86 -17.09 -12.45 17.56
C LEU A 86 -18.62 -12.32 17.61
N ALA A 87 -19.30 -13.13 18.43
CA ALA A 87 -20.76 -13.06 18.62
C ALA A 87 -21.20 -11.72 19.23
N HIS A 88 -20.35 -11.11 20.05
CA HIS A 88 -20.58 -9.77 20.61
C HIS A 88 -20.08 -8.64 19.68
N GLY A 89 -19.71 -8.93 18.43
CA GLY A 89 -19.21 -7.94 17.46
C GLY A 89 -17.83 -7.37 17.79
N ARG A 90 -17.12 -7.91 18.79
CA ARG A 90 -15.79 -7.44 19.18
C ARG A 90 -14.73 -8.15 18.35
N ARG A 91 -13.84 -7.38 17.71
CA ARG A 91 -12.71 -7.90 16.93
C ARG A 91 -11.38 -7.32 17.43
N PRO A 92 -10.97 -7.60 18.68
CA PRO A 92 -9.69 -7.15 19.18
C PRO A 92 -8.52 -7.68 18.33
N GLU A 93 -7.43 -6.93 18.31
CA GLU A 93 -6.19 -7.32 17.62
C GLU A 93 -5.57 -8.51 18.36
N CYS A 94 -5.45 -9.67 17.69
CA CYS A 94 -4.97 -10.90 18.31
C CYS A 94 -3.45 -10.99 18.19
N HIS A 95 -2.69 -10.74 19.25
CA HIS A 95 -1.24 -11.04 19.32
C HIS A 95 -0.97 -12.54 19.60
N CYS A 96 -1.79 -13.41 19.04
CA CYS A 96 -1.91 -14.81 19.45
C CYS A 96 -0.71 -15.68 19.04
N PHE A 97 0.16 -15.15 18.17
CA PHE A 97 1.51 -15.65 17.88
C PHE A 97 2.56 -14.53 17.98
N GLY A 98 2.38 -13.61 18.93
CA GLY A 98 3.14 -12.36 19.00
C GLY A 98 3.00 -11.55 17.71
N ARG A 99 4.08 -10.88 17.29
CA ARG A 99 4.14 -10.05 16.07
C ARG A 99 3.99 -10.81 14.75
N LEU A 100 4.00 -12.16 14.78
CA LEU A 100 3.89 -13.00 13.58
C LEU A 100 2.46 -13.06 13.01
N SER A 101 1.46 -12.57 13.75
CA SER A 101 0.05 -12.61 13.33
C SER A 101 -0.69 -11.35 13.79
N ALA A 102 -0.46 -10.21 13.15
CA ALA A 102 -1.15 -8.95 13.43
C ALA A 102 -2.37 -8.76 12.49
N ALA A 103 -3.37 -9.63 12.62
CA ALA A 103 -4.62 -9.52 11.88
C ALA A 103 -5.81 -9.48 12.86
N PRO A 104 -6.87 -8.71 12.57
CA PRO A 104 -8.06 -8.68 13.40
C PRO A 104 -8.69 -10.07 13.48
N LEU A 105 -9.24 -10.42 14.64
CA LEU A 105 -9.95 -11.69 14.84
C LEU A 105 -11.04 -11.90 13.79
N GLY A 106 -11.08 -13.08 13.20
CA GLY A 106 -12.11 -13.46 12.23
C GLY A 106 -12.25 -14.97 12.07
N TRP A 107 -13.17 -15.37 11.19
CA TRP A 107 -13.43 -16.77 10.85
C TRP A 107 -12.19 -17.61 10.49
N PRO A 108 -11.15 -17.07 9.83
CA PRO A 108 -9.91 -17.82 9.59
C PRO A 108 -9.20 -18.26 10.88
N THR A 109 -9.34 -17.53 11.99
CA THR A 109 -8.76 -17.89 13.29
C THR A 109 -9.43 -19.14 13.86
N LEU A 110 -10.75 -19.25 13.77
CA LEU A 110 -11.49 -20.44 14.18
C LEU A 110 -11.17 -21.64 13.29
N ALA A 111 -11.08 -21.43 11.96
CA ALA A 111 -10.69 -22.47 11.01
C ALA A 111 -9.29 -23.02 11.31
N ARG A 112 -8.32 -22.12 11.57
CA ARG A 112 -6.96 -22.47 11.97
C ARG A 112 -6.94 -23.31 13.25
N ASN A 113 -7.61 -22.84 14.32
CA ASN A 113 -7.64 -23.56 15.59
C ASN A 113 -8.32 -24.93 15.46
N GLY A 114 -9.40 -25.01 14.67
CA GLY A 114 -10.07 -26.27 14.41
C GLY A 114 -9.18 -27.26 13.65
N CYS A 115 -8.36 -26.80 12.69
CA CYS A 115 -7.36 -27.64 12.05
C CYS A 115 -6.38 -28.24 13.08
N PHE A 116 -5.81 -27.42 13.98
CA PHE A 116 -4.92 -27.93 15.02
C PHE A 116 -5.64 -28.81 16.05
N ALA A 117 -6.89 -28.51 16.39
CA ALA A 117 -7.70 -29.32 17.30
C ALA A 117 -7.97 -30.72 16.70
N THR A 118 -8.23 -30.81 15.39
CA THR A 118 -8.38 -32.12 14.72
C THR A 118 -7.09 -32.93 14.72
N LEU A 119 -5.93 -32.29 14.51
CA LEU A 119 -4.63 -32.96 14.66
C LEU A 119 -4.41 -33.44 16.10
N ALA A 120 -4.81 -32.65 17.09
CA ALA A 120 -4.72 -33.03 18.50
C ALA A 120 -5.64 -34.23 18.80
N ALA A 121 -6.86 -34.25 18.26
CA ALA A 121 -7.76 -35.38 18.39
C ALA A 121 -7.17 -36.67 17.78
N ILE A 122 -6.56 -36.59 16.59
CA ILE A 122 -5.86 -37.74 15.96
C ILE A 122 -4.78 -38.31 16.88
N VAL A 123 -3.99 -37.45 17.54
CA VAL A 123 -2.94 -37.90 18.46
C VAL A 123 -3.53 -38.45 19.77
N ALA A 124 -4.61 -37.87 20.29
CA ALA A 124 -5.24 -38.28 21.55
C ALA A 124 -5.86 -39.68 21.49
N ILE A 125 -6.41 -40.07 20.33
CA ILE A 125 -7.08 -41.37 20.13
C ILE A 125 -6.20 -42.39 19.36
N ASP A 126 -4.87 -42.21 19.37
CA ASP A 126 -3.90 -43.07 18.67
C ASP A 126 -4.18 -43.28 17.16
N GLY A 127 -4.81 -42.31 16.51
CA GLY A 127 -5.16 -42.38 15.10
C GLY A 127 -6.38 -43.26 14.78
N GLN A 128 -7.20 -43.63 15.78
CA GLN A 128 -8.55 -44.13 15.49
C GLN A 128 -9.36 -43.08 14.71
N PHE A 129 -10.27 -43.50 13.83
CA PHE A 129 -11.02 -42.60 12.92
C PHE A 129 -10.14 -41.66 12.07
N CYS A 130 -8.89 -42.08 11.77
CA CYS A 130 -7.89 -41.26 11.07
C CYS A 130 -8.42 -40.61 9.80
N TRP A 131 -9.19 -41.34 8.97
CA TRP A 131 -9.69 -40.83 7.69
C TRP A 131 -10.67 -39.67 7.88
N ALA A 132 -11.63 -39.78 8.81
CA ALA A 132 -12.65 -38.76 9.06
C ALA A 132 -12.02 -37.50 9.66
N LEU A 133 -11.11 -37.66 10.62
CA LEU A 133 -10.38 -36.55 11.23
C LEU A 133 -9.38 -35.90 10.26
N THR A 134 -8.76 -36.68 9.38
CA THR A 134 -7.88 -36.13 8.34
C THR A 134 -8.69 -35.34 7.31
N ALA A 135 -9.86 -35.84 6.90
CA ALA A 135 -10.77 -35.10 6.02
C ALA A 135 -11.23 -33.79 6.66
N LEU A 136 -11.58 -33.82 7.95
CA LEU A 136 -11.94 -32.62 8.70
C LEU A 136 -10.77 -31.63 8.84
N ALA A 137 -9.56 -32.12 9.11
CA ALA A 137 -8.36 -31.29 9.16
C ALA A 137 -8.09 -30.61 7.80
N ILE A 138 -8.24 -31.34 6.70
CA ILE A 138 -8.09 -30.81 5.33
C ILE A 138 -9.16 -29.75 5.05
N ALA A 139 -10.42 -30.01 5.42
CA ALA A 139 -11.50 -29.03 5.26
C ALA A 139 -11.19 -27.75 6.05
N MET A 140 -10.82 -27.86 7.31
CA MET A 140 -10.48 -26.71 8.16
C MET A 140 -9.24 -25.96 7.64
N LEU A 141 -8.24 -26.67 7.12
CA LEU A 141 -7.08 -26.07 6.45
C LEU A 141 -7.49 -25.32 5.17
N ALA A 142 -8.40 -25.88 4.38
CA ALA A 142 -8.95 -25.23 3.20
C ALA A 142 -9.77 -23.98 3.56
N LEU A 143 -10.55 -23.99 4.64
CA LEU A 143 -11.23 -22.78 5.14
C LEU A 143 -10.24 -21.73 5.67
N TRP A 144 -9.13 -22.15 6.29
CA TRP A 144 -8.11 -21.24 6.80
C TRP A 144 -7.31 -20.56 5.67
N ILE A 145 -6.80 -21.36 4.73
CA ILE A 145 -5.88 -20.87 3.67
C ILE A 145 -6.65 -20.47 2.40
N GLY A 146 -7.80 -21.10 2.14
CA GLY A 146 -8.59 -20.97 0.91
C GLY A 146 -8.89 -19.53 0.52
N PRO A 147 -9.41 -18.66 1.41
CA PRO A 147 -9.70 -17.27 1.06
C PRO A 147 -8.45 -16.45 0.68
N ALA A 148 -7.30 -16.73 1.29
CA ALA A 148 -6.03 -16.05 0.99
C ALA A 148 -5.37 -16.62 -0.27
N ALA A 149 -5.40 -17.94 -0.44
CA ALA A 149 -4.92 -18.62 -1.63
C ALA A 149 -5.80 -18.33 -2.84
N HIS A 150 -7.12 -18.21 -2.66
CA HIS A 150 -8.06 -17.80 -3.69
C HIS A 150 -7.80 -16.36 -4.10
N ARG A 151 -7.64 -15.41 -3.16
CA ARG A 151 -7.21 -14.04 -3.49
C ARG A 151 -5.87 -13.96 -4.23
N ARG A 152 -4.88 -14.77 -3.82
CA ARG A 152 -3.59 -14.85 -4.52
C ARG A 152 -3.70 -15.53 -5.90
N ARG A 153 -4.58 -16.52 -6.04
CA ARG A 153 -4.86 -17.20 -7.31
C ARG A 153 -5.69 -16.34 -8.25
N THR A 154 -6.67 -15.59 -7.78
CA THR A 154 -7.40 -14.60 -8.60
C THR A 154 -6.48 -13.45 -8.98
N ALA A 155 -5.60 -13.00 -8.10
CA ALA A 155 -4.53 -12.05 -8.44
C ALA A 155 -3.52 -12.60 -9.46
N ARG A 156 -3.23 -13.91 -9.45
CA ARG A 156 -2.39 -14.58 -10.47
C ARG A 156 -3.14 -14.93 -11.76
N ALA A 157 -4.42 -15.24 -11.68
CA ALA A 157 -5.29 -15.54 -12.81
C ALA A 157 -5.72 -14.26 -13.54
N GLY A 158 -5.58 -13.08 -12.91
CA GLY A 158 -5.67 -11.76 -13.55
C GLY A 158 -4.54 -11.42 -14.54
N THR A 159 -3.74 -12.41 -14.98
CA THR A 159 -2.73 -12.23 -16.04
C THR A 159 -3.26 -12.54 -17.44
N THR A 160 -4.57 -12.75 -17.60
CA THR A 160 -5.27 -12.35 -18.81
C THR A 160 -5.82 -10.95 -18.54
N VAL A 161 -5.24 -9.95 -19.20
CA VAL A 161 -5.62 -8.52 -19.12
C VAL A 161 -7.13 -8.43 -18.98
N ALA A 162 -7.60 -7.96 -17.82
CA ALA A 162 -9.02 -7.79 -17.55
C ALA A 162 -9.67 -7.10 -18.75
N GLY A 163 -10.80 -7.63 -19.22
CA GLY A 163 -11.51 -7.07 -20.37
C GLY A 163 -11.87 -5.62 -20.09
N LEU A 164 -11.06 -4.70 -20.59
CA LEU A 164 -11.34 -3.27 -20.55
C LEU A 164 -12.56 -3.05 -21.44
N ALA A 165 -13.65 -2.54 -20.88
CA ALA A 165 -14.87 -2.17 -21.60
C ALA A 165 -15.39 -0.85 -21.02
N LEU A 166 -15.00 0.28 -21.62
CA LEU A 166 -15.30 1.62 -21.11
C LEU A 166 -15.93 2.50 -22.20
N PRO A 167 -16.90 3.36 -21.86
CA PRO A 167 -17.45 4.34 -22.80
C PRO A 167 -16.47 5.49 -23.06
N ASP A 168 -16.46 6.04 -24.27
CA ASP A 168 -15.90 7.35 -24.57
C ASP A 168 -16.88 8.49 -24.22
N ARG A 169 -16.47 9.75 -24.41
CA ARG A 169 -17.33 10.93 -24.17
C ARG A 169 -18.64 10.92 -24.96
N ALA A 170 -18.67 10.25 -26.11
CA ALA A 170 -19.86 10.12 -26.94
C ALA A 170 -20.73 8.91 -26.54
N GLY A 171 -20.38 8.21 -25.46
CA GLY A 171 -21.08 7.02 -24.97
C GLY A 171 -20.76 5.74 -25.74
N ARG A 172 -19.80 5.76 -26.68
CA ARG A 172 -19.43 4.56 -27.44
C ARG A 172 -18.49 3.70 -26.61
N THR A 173 -18.84 2.42 -26.43
CA THR A 173 -18.01 1.48 -25.67
C THR A 173 -16.79 1.01 -26.47
N TRP A 174 -15.62 1.15 -25.86
CA TRP A 174 -14.33 0.66 -26.33
C TRP A 174 -13.90 -0.57 -25.54
N THR A 175 -13.57 -1.64 -26.27
CA THR A 175 -12.99 -2.85 -25.69
C THR A 175 -11.49 -2.92 -25.92
N LEU A 176 -10.78 -3.74 -25.14
CA LEU A 176 -9.36 -4.00 -25.38
C LEU A 176 -9.07 -4.45 -26.82
N ASP A 177 -9.91 -5.33 -27.37
CA ASP A 177 -9.77 -5.82 -28.76
C ASP A 177 -9.93 -4.69 -29.79
N ARG A 178 -10.85 -3.74 -29.56
CA ARG A 178 -11.02 -2.56 -30.41
C ARG A 178 -9.85 -1.58 -30.31
N LEU A 179 -9.22 -1.46 -29.14
CA LEU A 179 -8.05 -0.61 -28.96
C LEU A 179 -6.78 -1.20 -29.59
N ARG A 180 -6.74 -2.53 -29.78
CA ARG A 180 -5.59 -3.27 -30.32
C ARG A 180 -5.71 -3.58 -31.82
N VAL A 181 -6.57 -2.86 -32.55
CA VAL A 181 -6.75 -3.04 -34.00
C VAL A 181 -5.41 -2.85 -34.72
N GLY A 182 -4.96 -3.90 -35.43
CA GLY A 182 -3.70 -3.92 -36.16
C GLY A 182 -2.47 -4.41 -35.37
N HIS A 183 -2.66 -5.04 -34.20
CA HIS A 183 -1.58 -5.60 -33.36
C HIS A 183 -0.50 -4.57 -32.96
N LYS A 184 -0.92 -3.31 -32.82
CA LYS A 184 -0.02 -2.24 -32.37
C LYS A 184 0.15 -2.29 -30.85
N PRO A 185 1.32 -1.87 -30.32
CA PRO A 185 1.47 -1.63 -28.89
C PRO A 185 0.41 -0.64 -28.40
N LEU A 186 -0.21 -0.95 -27.26
CA LEU A 186 -1.26 -0.15 -26.64
C LEU A 186 -0.74 0.46 -25.33
N VAL A 187 -0.78 1.77 -25.21
CA VAL A 187 -0.46 2.50 -23.98
C VAL A 187 -1.76 3.05 -23.38
N LEU A 188 -2.13 2.53 -22.22
CA LEU A 188 -3.25 3.03 -21.41
C LEU A 188 -2.71 4.02 -20.38
N ILE A 189 -3.11 5.28 -20.45
CA ILE A 189 -2.72 6.33 -19.51
C ILE A 189 -3.89 6.57 -18.55
N PHE A 190 -3.65 6.48 -17.25
CA PHE A 190 -4.64 6.62 -16.19
C PHE A 190 -4.53 8.00 -15.54
N GLY A 191 -5.61 8.77 -15.56
CA GLY A 191 -5.70 10.12 -15.01
C GLY A 191 -6.99 10.34 -14.22
N GLN A 192 -7.13 11.51 -13.61
CA GLN A 192 -8.39 11.91 -12.99
C GLN A 192 -8.55 13.45 -13.08
N PRO A 193 -9.77 13.97 -13.17
CA PRO A 193 -9.99 15.41 -13.13
C PRO A 193 -9.49 16.01 -11.81
N GLY A 194 -8.93 17.23 -11.85
CA GLY A 194 -8.39 17.91 -10.68
C GLY A 194 -7.02 17.39 -10.21
N CYS A 195 -6.42 16.43 -10.92
CA CYS A 195 -5.04 16.02 -10.74
C CYS A 195 -4.13 16.90 -11.60
N GLY A 196 -3.47 17.90 -11.00
CA GLY A 196 -2.62 18.85 -11.74
C GLY A 196 -1.52 18.20 -12.58
N ALA A 197 -0.91 17.10 -12.10
CA ALA A 197 0.07 16.33 -12.86
C ALA A 197 -0.54 15.56 -14.04
N CYS A 198 -1.82 15.19 -13.95
CA CYS A 198 -2.57 14.55 -15.01
C CYS A 198 -2.96 15.60 -16.07
N ASP A 199 -3.47 16.75 -15.62
CA ASP A 199 -3.91 17.86 -16.47
C ASP A 199 -2.75 18.43 -17.32
N ALA A 200 -1.57 18.58 -16.71
CA ALA A 200 -0.35 19.02 -17.40
C ALA A 200 0.10 18.03 -18.50
N LEU A 201 -0.28 16.75 -18.40
CA LEU A 201 0.08 15.72 -19.37
C LEU A 201 -0.90 15.66 -20.56
N LEU A 202 -2.12 16.17 -20.42
CA LEU A 202 -3.18 16.02 -21.45
C LEU A 202 -2.79 16.56 -22.84
N PRO A 203 -2.13 17.72 -22.99
CA PRO A 203 -1.69 18.19 -24.31
C PRO A 203 -0.64 17.27 -24.97
N GLU A 204 0.20 16.60 -24.17
CA GLU A 204 1.12 15.58 -24.66
C GLU A 204 0.38 14.32 -25.10
N VAL A 205 -0.60 13.87 -24.31
CA VAL A 205 -1.44 12.72 -24.65
C VAL A 205 -2.14 12.95 -26.00
N ALA A 206 -2.74 14.12 -26.21
CA ALA A 206 -3.38 14.46 -27.49
C ALA A 206 -2.38 14.44 -28.66
N ARG A 207 -1.16 14.97 -28.47
CA ARG A 207 -0.09 14.91 -29.48
C ARG A 207 0.37 13.49 -29.77
N TRP A 208 0.52 12.64 -28.76
CA TRP A 208 0.89 11.23 -28.95
C TRP A 208 -0.21 10.46 -29.68
N GLN A 209 -1.47 10.69 -29.36
CA GLN A 209 -2.61 10.09 -30.07
C GLN A 209 -2.59 10.45 -31.55
N HIS A 210 -2.29 11.71 -31.88
CA HIS A 210 -2.18 12.15 -33.27
C HIS A 210 -0.95 11.55 -33.97
N ASN A 211 0.25 11.80 -33.44
CA ASN A 211 1.53 11.49 -34.09
C ASN A 211 1.85 10.00 -34.11
N LEU A 212 1.35 9.23 -33.14
CA LEU A 212 1.65 7.80 -33.01
C LEU A 212 0.51 6.90 -33.51
N SER A 213 -0.65 7.42 -33.89
CA SER A 213 -1.83 6.65 -34.36
C SER A 213 -1.51 5.52 -35.37
N GLY A 214 -0.53 5.75 -36.24
CA GLY A 214 -0.05 4.79 -37.23
C GLY A 214 0.70 3.58 -36.65
N ARG A 215 1.23 3.66 -35.42
CA ARG A 215 2.23 2.72 -34.87
C ARG A 215 2.09 2.34 -33.39
N VAL A 216 1.42 3.17 -32.57
CA VAL A 216 1.13 2.91 -31.15
C VAL A 216 -0.26 3.48 -30.86
N THR A 217 -1.14 2.68 -30.27
CA THR A 217 -2.42 3.18 -29.79
C THR A 217 -2.22 3.78 -28.39
N VAL A 218 -2.63 5.02 -28.19
CA VAL A 218 -2.58 5.69 -26.87
C VAL A 218 -4.01 6.03 -26.45
N ALA A 219 -4.46 5.57 -25.29
CA ALA A 219 -5.79 5.87 -24.77
C ALA A 219 -5.70 6.43 -23.35
N LEU A 220 -6.44 7.51 -23.08
CA LEU A 220 -6.62 8.06 -21.73
C LEU A 220 -7.78 7.34 -21.06
N ILE A 221 -7.57 6.81 -19.86
CA ILE A 221 -8.60 6.29 -18.96
C ILE A 221 -8.71 7.27 -17.80
N SER A 222 -9.85 7.93 -17.67
CA SER A 222 -10.06 8.96 -16.67
C SER A 222 -11.14 8.55 -15.67
N ALA A 223 -10.93 8.83 -14.38
CA ALA A 223 -11.91 8.56 -13.31
C ALA A 223 -13.15 9.49 -13.35
N GLY A 224 -13.21 10.37 -14.35
CA GLY A 224 -14.30 11.31 -14.68
C GLY A 224 -13.90 12.08 -15.93
N ALA A 225 -14.81 12.78 -16.60
CA ALA A 225 -14.48 13.50 -17.83
C ALA A 225 -13.36 14.54 -17.61
N ALA A 226 -12.27 14.45 -18.36
CA ALA A 226 -11.15 15.37 -18.26
C ALA A 226 -11.55 16.81 -18.63
N THR A 227 -10.83 17.79 -18.08
CA THR A 227 -11.06 19.21 -18.36
C THR A 227 -10.59 19.64 -19.74
N HIS A 228 -9.61 18.92 -20.32
CA HIS A 228 -9.09 19.15 -21.67
C HIS A 228 -9.64 18.11 -22.65
N ASP A 229 -9.95 18.51 -23.88
CA ASP A 229 -10.44 17.57 -24.90
C ASP A 229 -9.29 16.72 -25.44
N VAL A 230 -9.39 15.41 -25.23
CA VAL A 230 -8.41 14.43 -25.69
C VAL A 230 -9.13 13.46 -26.65
N PRO A 231 -8.63 13.25 -27.88
CA PRO A 231 -9.33 12.51 -28.93
C PRO A 231 -9.84 11.12 -28.55
N LEU A 232 -9.05 10.36 -27.76
CA LEU A 232 -9.44 9.05 -27.25
C LEU A 232 -9.34 9.04 -25.73
N GLU A 233 -10.42 9.49 -25.09
CA GLU A 233 -10.67 9.39 -23.66
C GLU A 233 -11.79 8.40 -23.36
N LEU A 234 -11.51 7.50 -22.41
CA LEU A 234 -12.44 6.51 -21.87
C LEU A 234 -12.74 6.86 -20.42
N VAL A 235 -14.02 6.92 -20.07
CA VAL A 235 -14.46 7.33 -18.74
C VAL A 235 -14.72 6.10 -17.88
N ASP A 236 -14.04 6.03 -16.73
CA ASP A 236 -14.17 4.98 -15.72
C ASP A 236 -14.54 5.58 -14.35
N GLU A 237 -15.77 6.07 -14.24
CA GLU A 237 -16.29 6.71 -13.02
C GLU A 237 -16.22 5.80 -11.80
N ARG A 238 -16.40 4.49 -12.01
CA ARG A 238 -16.37 3.47 -10.94
C ARG A 238 -14.96 2.98 -10.63
N ARG A 239 -13.95 3.47 -11.35
CA ARG A 239 -12.53 3.11 -11.21
C ARG A 239 -12.27 1.60 -11.32
N ALA A 240 -13.11 0.89 -12.08
CA ALA A 240 -13.02 -0.55 -12.25
C ALA A 240 -11.77 -0.96 -13.05
N ALA A 241 -11.41 -0.18 -14.08
CA ALA A 241 -10.17 -0.34 -14.82
C ALA A 241 -8.96 0.02 -13.95
N PHE A 242 -9.02 1.08 -13.15
CA PHE A 242 -7.93 1.41 -12.21
C PHE A 242 -7.62 0.24 -11.27
N ALA A 243 -8.65 -0.40 -10.72
CA ALA A 243 -8.50 -1.57 -9.86
C ALA A 243 -7.95 -2.78 -10.63
N ALA A 244 -8.46 -3.05 -11.84
CA ALA A 244 -8.02 -4.15 -12.68
C ALA A 244 -6.54 -4.08 -13.07
N TYR A 245 -6.01 -2.86 -13.26
CA TYR A 245 -4.60 -2.62 -13.61
C TYR A 245 -3.71 -2.26 -12.41
N ASP A 246 -4.19 -2.42 -11.17
CA ASP A 246 -3.49 -2.07 -9.91
C ASP A 246 -2.93 -0.63 -9.89
N ILE A 247 -3.70 0.31 -10.42
CA ILE A 247 -3.34 1.74 -10.51
C ILE A 247 -3.77 2.47 -9.25
N ARG A 248 -2.79 2.73 -8.37
CA ARG A 248 -2.99 3.36 -7.06
C ARG A 248 -2.62 4.84 -7.00
N ALA A 249 -2.01 5.37 -8.06
CA ALA A 249 -1.60 6.76 -8.19
C ALA A 249 -1.76 7.23 -9.64
N THR A 250 -2.06 8.51 -9.83
CA THR A 250 -2.18 9.13 -11.16
C THR A 250 -1.26 10.35 -11.27
N PRO A 251 -0.72 10.67 -12.45
CA PRO A 251 -0.86 9.89 -13.68
C PRO A 251 -0.02 8.61 -13.63
N SER A 252 -0.54 7.52 -14.19
CA SER A 252 0.21 6.27 -14.43
C SER A 252 -0.06 5.79 -15.86
N ALA A 253 0.82 4.98 -16.43
CA ALA A 253 0.56 4.35 -17.72
C ALA A 253 0.89 2.86 -17.68
N VAL A 254 0.17 2.08 -18.50
CA VAL A 254 0.40 0.66 -18.70
C VAL A 254 0.61 0.41 -20.20
N LEU A 255 1.76 -0.16 -20.55
CA LEU A 255 2.03 -0.66 -21.90
C LEU A 255 1.54 -2.12 -22.01
N ILE A 256 0.77 -2.39 -23.05
CA ILE A 256 0.29 -3.72 -23.44
C ILE A 256 0.82 -3.98 -24.85
N ASP A 257 1.73 -4.95 -24.95
CA ASP A 257 2.36 -5.38 -26.20
C ASP A 257 2.28 -6.90 -26.33
N ASP A 258 2.23 -7.42 -27.57
CA ASP A 258 1.99 -8.84 -27.81
C ASP A 258 3.09 -9.72 -27.19
N GLY A 259 2.66 -10.65 -26.32
CA GLY A 259 3.54 -11.64 -25.68
C GLY A 259 4.42 -11.10 -24.54
N GLN A 260 4.35 -9.81 -24.19
CA GLN A 260 5.12 -9.24 -23.08
C GLN A 260 4.26 -8.95 -21.84
N ARG A 261 4.89 -8.97 -20.66
CA ARG A 261 4.23 -8.58 -19.41
C ARG A 261 3.88 -7.09 -19.48
N PRO A 262 2.69 -6.68 -19.00
CA PRO A 262 2.35 -5.27 -18.93
C PRO A 262 3.39 -4.48 -18.13
N VAL A 263 3.88 -3.39 -18.69
CA VAL A 263 4.86 -2.50 -18.03
C VAL A 263 4.14 -1.28 -17.50
N THR A 264 4.23 -1.03 -16.19
CA THR A 264 3.60 0.11 -15.55
C THR A 264 4.61 1.23 -15.29
N ALA A 265 4.32 2.42 -15.78
CA ALA A 265 5.03 3.67 -15.47
C ALA A 265 4.19 4.54 -14.53
N ARG A 266 4.81 5.20 -13.55
CA ARG A 266 4.14 6.07 -12.58
C ARG A 266 4.73 7.48 -12.63
N GLY A 267 3.87 8.48 -12.77
CA GLY A 267 4.26 9.88 -12.92
C GLY A 267 4.61 10.27 -14.36
N ALA A 268 4.47 11.57 -14.68
CA ALA A 268 4.57 12.10 -16.04
C ALA A 268 5.89 11.74 -16.76
N THR A 269 7.04 11.85 -16.08
CA THR A 269 8.35 11.56 -16.69
C THR A 269 8.48 10.09 -17.11
N ALA A 270 8.08 9.15 -16.25
CA ALA A 270 8.15 7.73 -16.56
C ALA A 270 7.19 7.37 -17.70
N ILE A 271 6.05 8.06 -17.80
CA ILE A 271 5.10 7.89 -18.90
C ILE A 271 5.73 8.35 -20.22
N ARG A 272 6.38 9.53 -20.25
CA ARG A 272 7.10 10.02 -21.43
C ARG A 272 8.14 9.01 -21.90
N GLU A 273 9.00 8.54 -20.99
CA GLU A 273 10.03 7.55 -21.31
C GLU A 273 9.44 6.22 -21.80
N LEU A 274 8.32 5.79 -21.24
CA LEU A 274 7.61 4.58 -21.71
C LEU A 274 7.09 4.77 -23.15
N VAL A 275 6.43 5.90 -23.43
CA VAL A 275 5.88 6.21 -24.76
C VAL A 275 6.99 6.36 -25.79
N ASP A 276 8.07 7.08 -25.47
CA ASP A 276 9.21 7.30 -26.36
C ASP A 276 9.91 5.99 -26.71
N ARG A 277 10.19 5.14 -25.72
CA ARG A 277 10.75 3.80 -25.96
C ARG A 277 9.85 2.96 -26.85
N THR A 278 8.54 2.97 -26.59
CA THR A 278 7.57 2.22 -27.38
C THR A 278 7.52 2.73 -28.83
N ALA A 279 7.59 4.05 -29.02
CA ALA A 279 7.63 4.66 -30.35
C ALA A 279 8.91 4.26 -31.12
N GLN A 280 10.08 4.25 -30.47
CA GLN A 280 11.35 3.83 -31.09
C GLN A 280 11.40 2.35 -31.44
N VAL A 281 10.90 1.48 -30.57
CA VAL A 281 10.84 0.03 -30.83
C VAL A 281 9.87 -0.27 -31.99
N SER A 282 8.76 0.45 -32.06
CA SER A 282 7.80 0.35 -33.16
C SER A 282 8.36 0.86 -34.50
N GLU A 283 9.29 1.83 -34.50
CA GLU A 283 10.06 2.23 -35.69
C GLU A 283 11.07 1.16 -36.13
N GLY A 284 11.78 0.54 -35.19
CA GLY A 284 12.76 -0.51 -35.48
C GLY A 284 12.16 -1.76 -36.14
N ASN A 285 10.89 -2.06 -35.86
CA ASN A 285 10.19 -3.19 -36.45
C ASN A 285 9.75 -2.95 -37.92
N LYS A 286 9.87 -1.72 -38.44
CA LYS A 286 9.70 -1.40 -39.87
C LYS A 286 10.99 -1.59 -40.70
N PHE A 287 12.15 -1.78 -40.08
CA PHE A 287 13.39 -2.04 -40.80
C PHE A 287 13.47 -3.50 -41.28
N THR A 288 12.92 -3.69 -42.47
CA THR A 288 13.12 -4.79 -43.43
C THR A 288 14.43 -5.59 -43.26
N ARG A 289 14.30 -6.93 -43.23
CA ARG A 289 15.14 -8.06 -43.73
C ARG A 289 16.69 -8.01 -43.72
N ARG A 290 17.35 -6.86 -43.58
CA ARG A 290 18.82 -6.68 -43.57
C ARG A 290 19.43 -6.63 -42.16
N GLY A 291 18.65 -6.34 -41.12
CA GLY A 291 19.13 -6.31 -39.73
C GLY A 291 19.35 -7.71 -39.10
N LEU A 292 18.74 -8.75 -39.69
CA LEU A 292 18.75 -10.11 -39.13
C LEU A 292 20.12 -10.81 -39.24
N LEU A 293 21.01 -10.35 -40.12
CA LEU A 293 22.33 -10.97 -40.31
C LEU A 293 23.42 -10.43 -39.37
N ARG A 294 23.15 -9.36 -38.61
CA ARG A 294 24.16 -8.76 -37.72
C ARG A 294 24.10 -9.25 -36.28
N ARG A 295 23.04 -9.97 -35.89
CA ARG A 295 22.86 -10.51 -34.53
C ARG A 295 23.16 -12.02 -34.42
N ALA A 296 23.59 -12.66 -35.50
CA ALA A 296 23.93 -14.10 -35.50
C ALA A 296 25.35 -14.43 -34.99
N SER A 297 26.15 -13.43 -34.57
CA SER A 297 27.55 -13.63 -34.18
C SER A 297 27.90 -13.27 -32.73
N ALA A 298 26.91 -13.03 -31.86
CA ALA A 298 27.16 -12.67 -30.45
C ALA A 298 26.54 -13.66 -29.43
N GLY A 299 26.36 -14.93 -29.82
CA GLY A 299 25.69 -15.95 -29.02
C GLY A 299 26.50 -17.22 -28.82
N LEU A 300 27.76 -17.13 -28.39
CA LEU A 300 28.52 -18.28 -27.88
C LEU A 300 29.60 -17.83 -26.89
N ALA A 301 29.25 -17.92 -25.59
CA ALA A 301 30.07 -17.92 -24.36
C ALA A 301 29.19 -17.27 -23.28
N SER A 302 28.75 -17.89 -22.18
CA SER A 302 29.33 -18.97 -21.40
C SER A 302 28.21 -19.57 -20.55
N ALA A 303 28.06 -20.89 -20.58
CA ALA A 303 27.44 -21.64 -19.49
C ALA A 303 28.56 -22.08 -18.54
N GLY A 304 28.44 -21.80 -17.25
CA GLY A 304 29.40 -22.28 -16.26
C GLY A 304 29.21 -21.65 -14.88
N ALA A 305 29.07 -22.53 -13.88
CA ALA A 305 29.07 -22.28 -12.43
C ALA A 305 27.79 -21.71 -11.79
N VAL A 306 26.87 -22.62 -11.45
CA VAL A 306 25.95 -22.46 -10.32
C VAL A 306 26.63 -23.09 -9.11
N THR A 307 27.03 -22.29 -8.12
CA THR A 307 27.16 -22.76 -6.73
C THR A 307 27.06 -21.59 -5.73
N VAL A 308 26.39 -21.92 -4.62
CA VAL A 308 26.38 -21.33 -3.28
C VAL A 308 25.48 -20.12 -3.04
N ALA A 309 24.43 -20.42 -2.28
CA ALA A 309 23.54 -19.51 -1.59
C ALA A 309 24.31 -18.52 -0.71
N ALA A 310 24.03 -17.23 -0.88
CA ALA A 310 24.29 -16.24 0.16
C ALA A 310 23.02 -16.12 1.02
N CYS A 311 23.13 -16.56 2.27
CA CYS A 311 22.19 -16.26 3.33
C CYS A 311 22.18 -14.74 3.56
N ASP A 312 21.07 -14.07 3.24
CA ASP A 312 20.85 -12.71 3.72
C ASP A 312 20.74 -12.75 5.24
N THR A 313 21.80 -12.28 5.89
CA THR A 313 21.84 -12.04 7.31
C THR A 313 21.10 -10.72 7.55
N PRO A 314 20.13 -10.63 8.47
CA PRO A 314 19.48 -9.37 8.78
C PRO A 314 20.53 -8.45 9.39
N SER A 315 21.01 -7.48 8.60
CA SER A 315 21.91 -6.45 9.07
C SER A 315 21.19 -5.67 10.17
N LYS A 316 21.68 -5.80 11.41
CA LYS A 316 21.51 -4.78 12.46
C LYS A 316 21.92 -3.43 11.84
N LYS A 317 20.97 -2.53 11.63
CA LYS A 317 21.23 -1.09 11.49
C LYS A 317 20.42 -0.34 12.55
N PRO A 318 20.98 0.75 13.08
CA PRO A 318 20.70 1.27 14.41
C PRO A 318 19.35 2.02 14.44
N ASP A 319 18.77 2.16 15.63
CA ASP A 319 17.65 3.07 15.94
C ASP A 319 17.97 4.53 15.58
N THR A 320 17.86 4.91 14.30
CA THR A 320 18.09 6.28 13.79
C THR A 320 16.83 6.93 13.22
N LEU A 321 15.66 6.62 13.77
CA LEU A 321 14.37 7.02 13.17
C LEU A 321 13.99 8.51 13.36
N ALA A 322 14.79 9.30 14.07
CA ALA A 322 14.49 10.69 14.38
C ALA A 322 15.75 11.58 14.36
N LEU A 323 15.75 12.63 13.54
CA LEU A 323 16.76 13.69 13.54
C LEU A 323 16.09 15.04 13.82
N LYS A 324 16.57 15.77 14.83
CA LYS A 324 16.08 17.12 15.13
C LYS A 324 16.91 18.16 14.37
N VAL A 325 16.25 19.00 13.60
CA VAL A 325 16.85 20.07 12.78
C VAL A 325 16.13 21.38 13.08
N ASP A 326 16.86 22.32 13.71
CA ASP A 326 16.38 23.68 13.99
C ASP A 326 14.98 23.74 14.63
N GLY A 327 14.71 22.85 15.59
CA GLY A 327 13.43 22.78 16.31
C GLY A 327 12.37 21.86 15.69
N ALA A 328 12.56 21.40 14.45
CA ALA A 328 11.68 20.43 13.80
C ALA A 328 12.29 19.01 13.81
N TRP A 329 11.44 18.00 13.70
CA TRP A 329 11.79 16.58 13.72
C TRP A 329 11.62 15.96 12.34
N LEU A 330 12.72 15.48 11.79
CA LEU A 330 12.75 14.65 10.60
C LEU A 330 12.60 13.18 11.00
N CYS A 331 11.51 12.56 10.56
CA CYS A 331 11.14 11.20 10.93
C CYS A 331 10.95 10.34 9.68
N ASN A 332 11.37 9.07 9.73
CA ASN A 332 11.07 8.10 8.67
C ASN A 332 9.94 7.17 9.12
N GLN A 333 8.71 7.47 8.76
CA GLN A 333 7.52 6.74 9.21
C GLN A 333 6.34 6.97 8.27
N THR A 334 5.18 6.37 8.59
CA THR A 334 3.93 6.68 7.87
C THR A 334 3.41 8.05 8.27
N PHE A 335 3.02 8.88 7.29
CA PHE A 335 2.43 10.19 7.49
C PHE A 335 1.41 10.52 6.40
N ALA A 336 0.56 11.53 6.61
CA ALA A 336 -0.31 12.07 5.57
C ALA A 336 0.40 13.21 4.82
N LEU A 337 0.58 13.04 3.52
CA LEU A 337 1.20 14.01 2.63
C LEU A 337 0.13 14.92 2.03
N CYS A 338 0.07 16.16 2.54
CA CYS A 338 -0.89 17.17 2.10
C CYS A 338 -0.28 18.20 1.15
N THR A 339 1.00 18.11 0.80
CA THR A 339 1.78 19.14 0.09
C THR A 339 1.14 19.68 -1.21
N THR A 340 0.26 18.90 -1.85
CA THR A 340 -0.47 19.26 -3.08
C THR A 340 -1.99 19.08 -2.94
N ALA A 341 -2.50 18.95 -1.71
CA ALA A 341 -3.87 18.54 -1.45
C ALA A 341 -4.88 19.67 -1.67
N PRO A 342 -5.97 19.43 -2.40
CA PRO A 342 -7.14 20.30 -2.39
C PRO A 342 -7.95 20.08 -1.11
N CYS A 343 -8.64 21.12 -0.68
CA CYS A 343 -9.40 21.15 0.55
C CYS A 343 -10.79 21.73 0.35
N VAL A 344 -11.72 21.32 1.21
CA VAL A 344 -13.07 21.88 1.30
C VAL A 344 -13.32 22.43 2.70
N PRO A 345 -14.04 23.56 2.85
CA PRO A 345 -14.43 24.05 4.17
C PRO A 345 -15.19 22.99 4.97
N SER A 346 -14.91 22.89 6.26
CA SER A 346 -15.68 22.03 7.15
C SER A 346 -17.09 22.58 7.35
N PRO A 347 -18.14 21.75 7.22
CA PRO A 347 -19.52 22.20 7.41
C PRO A 347 -19.84 22.57 8.86
N THR A 348 -19.03 22.11 9.82
CA THR A 348 -19.26 22.28 11.26
C THR A 348 -18.31 23.28 11.93
N ASP A 349 -17.26 23.70 11.25
CA ASP A 349 -16.20 24.52 11.85
C ASP A 349 -15.60 25.46 10.80
N PRO A 350 -15.86 26.78 10.88
CA PRO A 350 -15.43 27.76 9.88
C PRO A 350 -13.90 28.02 9.89
N ASP A 351 -13.18 27.49 10.86
CA ASP A 351 -11.72 27.60 10.96
C ASP A 351 -11.01 26.30 10.52
N ILE A 352 -11.76 25.30 10.03
CA ILE A 352 -11.22 24.03 9.55
C ILE A 352 -11.55 23.81 8.08
N SER A 353 -10.56 23.37 7.32
CA SER A 353 -10.70 22.82 5.98
C SER A 353 -10.33 21.35 6.00
N VAL A 354 -11.17 20.50 5.41
CA VAL A 354 -10.91 19.07 5.27
C VAL A 354 -10.17 18.84 3.95
N CYS A 355 -8.92 18.41 4.04
CA CYS A 355 -8.05 18.19 2.89
C CYS A 355 -7.91 16.70 2.58
N ASP A 356 -7.81 16.38 1.28
CA ASP A 356 -7.56 15.04 0.78
C ASP A 356 -6.07 14.78 0.62
N CYS A 357 -5.48 14.12 1.61
CA CYS A 357 -4.04 13.88 1.67
C CYS A 357 -3.69 12.42 1.36
N VAL A 358 -2.50 12.19 0.82
CA VAL A 358 -2.03 10.85 0.45
C VAL A 358 -1.25 10.23 1.60
N VAL A 359 -1.56 9.00 1.98
CA VAL A 359 -0.81 8.28 3.03
C VAL A 359 0.44 7.67 2.41
N VAL A 360 1.60 8.06 2.93
CA VAL A 360 2.91 7.60 2.43
C VAL A 360 3.83 7.21 3.58
N ASN A 361 4.84 6.40 3.28
CA ASN A 361 5.91 6.07 4.22
C ASN A 361 7.22 6.66 3.69
N GLY A 362 7.96 7.36 4.54
CA GLY A 362 9.23 7.95 4.19
C GLY A 362 9.64 9.07 5.14
N TYR A 363 10.67 9.82 4.74
CA TYR A 363 11.14 10.98 5.49
C TYR A 363 10.14 12.14 5.38
N SER A 364 9.75 12.68 6.54
CA SER A 364 8.92 13.88 6.65
C SER A 364 9.29 14.69 7.87
N ILE A 365 9.10 16.01 7.77
CA ILE A 365 9.40 16.96 8.84
C ILE A 365 8.12 17.57 9.43
N GLY A 366 8.17 17.82 10.73
CA GLY A 366 7.11 18.43 11.53
C GLY A 366 7.69 18.91 12.85
N PHE A 367 6.99 19.75 13.58
CA PHE A 367 7.38 20.27 14.90
C PHE A 367 7.08 19.30 16.05
N LYS A 368 6.15 18.35 15.84
CA LYS A 368 5.90 17.25 16.78
C LYS A 368 6.99 16.17 16.71
N THR A 369 7.24 15.51 17.83
CA THR A 369 8.21 14.41 17.91
C THR A 369 7.78 13.23 17.04
N CYS A 370 8.73 12.36 16.67
CA CYS A 370 8.40 11.20 15.84
C CYS A 370 7.41 10.24 16.51
N SER A 371 7.49 10.08 17.84
CA SER A 371 6.52 9.29 18.61
C SER A 371 5.11 9.89 18.62
N GLU A 372 4.97 11.22 18.75
CA GLU A 372 3.68 11.90 18.66
C GLU A 372 3.05 11.86 17.25
N ARG A 373 3.88 11.70 16.22
CA ARG A 373 3.48 11.60 14.82
C ARG A 373 3.34 10.16 14.32
N ALA A 374 3.69 9.17 15.14
CA ALA A 374 3.60 7.77 14.76
C ALA A 374 2.13 7.36 14.55
N GLN A 375 1.88 6.58 13.49
CA GLN A 375 0.55 6.08 13.18
C GLN A 375 0.01 5.19 14.31
N SER A 376 -1.27 5.34 14.64
CA SER A 376 -1.99 4.49 15.59
C SER A 376 -3.38 4.14 15.04
N GLY A 377 -3.53 2.90 14.56
CA GLY A 377 -4.74 2.48 13.86
C GLY A 377 -4.94 3.27 12.56
N THR A 378 -6.12 3.90 12.40
CA THR A 378 -6.44 4.81 11.29
C THR A 378 -5.98 6.24 11.53
N ARG A 379 -5.47 6.57 12.73
CA ARG A 379 -4.97 7.92 13.02
C ARG A 379 -3.53 8.06 12.57
N VAL A 380 -3.30 9.11 11.78
CA VAL A 380 -1.98 9.52 11.31
C VAL A 380 -1.87 11.05 11.43
N ARG A 381 -0.66 11.60 11.46
CA ARG A 381 -0.46 13.04 11.35
C ARG A 381 0.04 13.43 9.97
N SER A 382 -0.40 14.58 9.51
CA SER A 382 0.17 15.19 8.32
C SER A 382 1.53 15.78 8.61
N ALA A 383 2.39 15.80 7.61
CA ALA A 383 3.74 16.34 7.73
C ALA A 383 4.24 16.87 6.39
N PHE A 384 5.26 17.73 6.44
CA PHE A 384 5.89 18.22 5.23
C PHE A 384 6.88 17.19 4.69
N SER A 385 6.76 16.92 3.39
CA SER A 385 7.74 16.15 2.62
C SER A 385 7.60 16.49 1.14
N THR A 386 8.67 16.28 0.39
CA THR A 386 8.71 16.44 -1.06
C THR A 386 8.64 15.10 -1.79
N VAL A 387 8.28 13.99 -1.12
CA VAL A 387 8.24 12.64 -1.73
C VAL A 387 7.41 12.58 -3.02
N ASN A 388 6.34 13.37 -3.16
CA ASN A 388 5.53 13.41 -4.38
C ASN A 388 5.73 14.69 -5.22
N VAL A 389 6.78 15.46 -4.93
CA VAL A 389 7.04 16.75 -5.56
C VAL A 389 8.46 16.72 -6.13
N ASN A 390 8.60 17.10 -7.39
CA ASN A 390 9.88 17.11 -8.11
C ASN A 390 10.03 18.40 -8.92
N ALA A 391 11.14 18.53 -9.66
CA ALA A 391 11.44 19.72 -10.45
C ALA A 391 10.37 20.11 -11.51
N ASN A 392 9.42 19.22 -11.85
CA ASN A 392 8.31 19.52 -12.76
C ASN A 392 7.11 20.18 -12.06
N PHE A 393 7.08 20.17 -10.72
CA PHE A 393 6.12 20.97 -9.98
C PHE A 393 6.60 22.42 -9.95
N GLY A 394 5.66 23.35 -9.77
CA GLY A 394 5.96 24.73 -9.46
C GLY A 394 5.47 25.12 -8.08
N VAL A 395 6.16 26.08 -7.47
CA VAL A 395 5.68 26.77 -6.27
C VAL A 395 4.77 27.91 -6.71
N LEU A 396 3.46 27.74 -6.54
CA LEU A 396 2.47 28.77 -6.84
C LEU A 396 2.32 29.68 -5.63
N SER A 397 2.51 30.98 -5.86
CA SER A 397 2.20 32.02 -4.87
C SER A 397 0.77 32.50 -5.05
N CYS A 398 -0.04 32.41 -4.00
CA CYS A 398 -1.38 32.96 -3.97
C CYS A 398 -1.40 34.29 -3.21
N PRO A 399 -2.13 35.30 -3.71
CA PRO A 399 -2.16 36.63 -3.12
C PRO A 399 -2.82 36.63 -1.74
N SER A 400 -2.59 37.69 -0.95
CA SER A 400 -3.36 37.89 0.27
C SER A 400 -4.86 38.07 -0.02
N GLY A 401 -5.72 37.55 0.86
CA GLY A 401 -7.17 37.68 0.76
C GLY A 401 -7.88 36.45 0.18
N VAL A 402 -7.14 35.41 -0.23
CA VAL A 402 -7.72 34.09 -0.53
C VAL A 402 -7.47 33.11 0.62
N PRO A 403 -8.46 32.31 1.02
CA PRO A 403 -8.27 31.34 2.09
C PRO A 403 -7.42 30.15 1.66
N TRP A 404 -6.54 29.69 2.54
CA TRP A 404 -5.70 28.50 2.35
C TRP A 404 -5.67 27.64 3.61
N ALA A 405 -5.21 26.39 3.50
CA ALA A 405 -5.24 25.43 4.62
C ALA A 405 -3.83 25.09 5.12
N ASN A 406 -3.55 25.36 6.40
CA ASN A 406 -2.33 24.91 7.06
C ASN A 406 -2.53 23.47 7.59
N CYS A 407 -1.85 22.54 6.93
CA CYS A 407 -1.90 21.11 7.24
C CYS A 407 -0.66 20.58 7.94
N LEU A 408 0.24 21.41 8.50
CA LEU A 408 1.43 20.88 9.16
C LEU A 408 1.09 20.34 10.56
N ASP A 409 1.46 19.09 10.85
CA ASP A 409 1.24 18.38 12.13
C ASP A 409 -0.21 18.19 12.59
N VAL A 410 -1.18 18.38 11.69
CA VAL A 410 -2.60 18.17 12.02
C VAL A 410 -2.96 16.69 12.06
N GLU A 411 -4.07 16.37 12.74
CA GLU A 411 -4.59 15.00 12.79
C GLU A 411 -5.35 14.66 11.51
N CYS A 412 -5.13 13.44 11.05
CA CYS A 412 -5.76 12.89 9.87
C CYS A 412 -6.31 11.49 10.17
N GLU A 413 -7.42 11.18 9.52
CA GLU A 413 -8.02 9.86 9.56
C GLU A 413 -7.85 9.17 8.22
N ILE A 414 -7.16 8.03 8.23
CA ILE A 414 -6.99 7.15 7.08
C ILE A 414 -8.36 6.58 6.71
N ASP A 415 -8.73 6.69 5.44
CA ASP A 415 -9.97 6.13 4.94
C ASP A 415 -9.91 4.60 4.99
N THR A 416 -10.86 4.00 5.70
CA THR A 416 -10.93 2.54 5.88
C THR A 416 -11.26 1.78 4.59
N THR A 417 -11.88 2.46 3.63
CA THR A 417 -12.20 1.93 2.30
C THR A 417 -11.07 2.18 1.29
N ASN A 418 -10.28 3.25 1.50
CA ASN A 418 -9.11 3.56 0.70
C ASN A 418 -7.92 4.00 1.59
N PRO A 419 -7.13 3.05 2.15
CA PRO A 419 -6.04 3.38 3.06
C PRO A 419 -4.87 4.18 2.46
N ALA A 420 -4.89 4.42 1.14
CA ALA A 420 -3.92 5.28 0.47
C ALA A 420 -4.23 6.78 0.65
N VAL A 421 -5.40 7.14 1.18
CA VAL A 421 -5.79 8.53 1.44
C VAL A 421 -6.20 8.72 2.90
N ALA A 422 -6.06 9.95 3.37
CA ALA A 422 -6.51 10.38 4.67
C ALA A 422 -7.20 11.74 4.58
N LYS A 423 -8.29 11.89 5.33
CA LYS A 423 -8.97 13.17 5.52
C LYS A 423 -8.28 13.90 6.68
N CYS A 424 -7.62 15.01 6.37
CA CYS A 424 -6.90 15.82 7.35
C CYS A 424 -7.71 17.06 7.72
N ARG A 425 -7.79 17.37 9.02
CA ARG A 425 -8.48 18.57 9.53
C ARG A 425 -7.50 19.72 9.65
N CYS A 426 -7.32 20.47 8.57
CA CYS A 426 -6.34 21.54 8.47
C CYS A 426 -6.91 22.88 8.93
N LEU A 427 -6.06 23.73 9.50
CA LEU A 427 -6.45 25.06 9.94
C LEU A 427 -6.64 25.98 8.73
N THR A 428 -7.81 26.61 8.62
CA THR A 428 -8.10 27.57 7.56
C THR A 428 -7.50 28.92 7.91
N VAL A 429 -6.61 29.41 7.07
CA VAL A 429 -6.01 30.74 7.17
C VAL A 429 -6.71 31.65 6.17
N LYS A 430 -7.39 32.69 6.66
CA LYS A 430 -8.25 33.57 5.87
C LYS A 430 -7.52 34.78 5.28
N THR A 431 -6.34 35.11 5.81
CA THR A 431 -5.58 36.31 5.49
C THR A 431 -4.11 36.01 5.37
N GLY A 432 -3.41 36.73 4.50
CA GLY A 432 -1.97 36.57 4.27
C GLY A 432 -1.68 35.77 3.00
N GLU A 433 -0.51 36.03 2.45
CA GLU A 433 -0.01 35.33 1.26
C GLU A 433 0.28 33.87 1.58
N SER A 434 0.20 33.02 0.56
CA SER A 434 0.54 31.61 0.71
C SER A 434 1.30 31.08 -0.50
N VAL A 435 2.06 30.02 -0.25
CA VAL A 435 2.74 29.23 -1.26
C VAL A 435 2.24 27.79 -1.20
N THR A 436 1.94 27.23 -2.36
CA THR A 436 1.49 25.84 -2.50
C THR A 436 2.20 25.15 -3.66
N PHE A 437 2.29 23.83 -3.58
CA PHE A 437 2.70 22.98 -4.71
C PHE A 437 1.49 22.45 -5.50
N GLY A 438 0.27 22.76 -5.05
CA GLY A 438 -0.98 22.52 -5.76
C GLY A 438 -1.24 23.54 -6.87
N GLY A 439 -2.37 23.39 -7.57
CA GLY A 439 -2.81 24.37 -8.56
C GLY A 439 -2.05 24.40 -9.90
N GLY A 440 -0.95 23.64 -10.05
CA GLY A 440 -0.30 23.44 -11.35
C GLY A 440 0.24 24.72 -12.01
N CYS A 441 0.64 25.72 -11.21
CA CYS A 441 1.00 27.07 -11.67
C CYS A 441 -0.14 27.88 -12.30
N ASP A 442 -1.40 27.47 -12.15
CA ASP A 442 -2.54 28.28 -12.55
C ASP A 442 -3.01 29.15 -11.36
N ALA A 443 -2.76 30.45 -11.45
CA ALA A 443 -3.14 31.42 -10.42
C ALA A 443 -4.66 31.53 -10.23
N ALA A 444 -5.48 31.15 -11.22
CA ALA A 444 -6.93 31.12 -11.06
C ALA A 444 -7.37 30.11 -9.99
N THR A 445 -6.56 29.06 -9.76
CA THR A 445 -6.87 28.04 -8.74
C THR A 445 -6.75 28.55 -7.31
N CYS A 446 -6.09 29.69 -7.08
CA CYS A 446 -5.99 30.32 -5.77
C CYS A 446 -7.36 30.79 -5.23
N THR A 447 -8.32 31.11 -6.11
CA THR A 447 -9.68 31.53 -5.71
C THR A 447 -10.70 30.41 -5.84
N SER A 448 -10.50 29.45 -6.75
CA SER A 448 -11.45 28.36 -6.98
C SER A 448 -11.26 27.17 -6.02
N THR A 449 -10.11 27.05 -5.36
CA THR A 449 -9.79 25.89 -4.51
C THR A 449 -8.97 26.32 -3.31
N ILE A 450 -9.38 25.86 -2.12
CA ILE A 450 -8.56 26.01 -0.92
C ILE A 450 -7.45 24.96 -1.00
N TRP A 451 -6.22 25.41 -1.17
CA TRP A 451 -5.07 24.51 -1.20
C TRP A 451 -4.45 24.35 0.17
N SER A 452 -3.93 23.15 0.44
CA SER A 452 -2.91 23.01 1.47
C SER A 452 -1.70 23.87 1.08
N ALA A 453 -1.32 24.77 1.96
CA ALA A 453 -0.29 25.76 1.67
C ALA A 453 0.50 26.10 2.94
N ALA A 454 1.49 26.94 2.77
CA ALA A 454 2.30 27.51 3.84
C ALA A 454 2.48 29.00 3.59
N THR A 455 2.94 29.73 4.60
CA THR A 455 3.42 31.10 4.40
C THR A 455 4.73 31.09 3.58
N PRO A 456 5.03 32.14 2.80
CA PRO A 456 6.25 32.21 1.99
C PRO A 456 7.56 32.07 2.80
N ASP A 457 7.54 32.43 4.07
CA ASP A 457 8.66 32.43 5.00
C ASP A 457 8.82 31.12 5.80
N LEU A 458 8.01 30.08 5.52
CA LEU A 458 7.99 28.88 6.35
C LEU A 458 9.33 28.10 6.26
N PRO A 459 10.07 27.90 7.37
CA PRO A 459 11.41 27.31 7.35
C PRO A 459 11.44 25.80 7.08
N ALA A 460 10.28 25.13 7.03
CA ALA A 460 10.18 23.66 6.92
C ALA A 460 10.93 23.10 5.70
N THR A 461 10.94 23.82 4.58
CA THR A 461 11.68 23.46 3.35
C THR A 461 13.19 23.44 3.59
N ALA A 462 13.72 24.48 4.24
CA ALA A 462 15.14 24.58 4.56
C ALA A 462 15.55 23.53 5.60
N GLN A 463 14.73 23.34 6.63
CA GLN A 463 14.94 22.34 7.68
C GLN A 463 14.91 20.91 7.11
N TYR A 464 13.98 20.61 6.21
CA TYR A 464 13.89 19.30 5.54
C TYR A 464 15.13 19.01 4.70
N ARG A 465 15.58 19.97 3.89
CA ARG A 465 16.79 19.85 3.06
C ARG A 465 18.03 19.60 3.91
N LYS A 466 18.21 20.41 4.96
CA LYS A 466 19.32 20.28 5.91
C LYS A 466 19.31 18.93 6.62
N GLY A 467 18.14 18.44 7.03
CA GLY A 467 18.01 17.13 7.66
C GLY A 467 18.33 15.96 6.73
N LEU A 468 17.83 15.98 5.49
CA LEU A 468 18.17 14.94 4.51
C LEU A 468 19.68 14.91 4.20
N GLN A 469 20.31 16.08 4.10
CA GLN A 469 21.76 16.20 3.93
C GLN A 469 22.53 15.56 5.09
N GLN A 470 22.12 15.85 6.33
CA GLN A 470 22.73 15.27 7.53
C GLN A 470 22.56 13.74 7.61
N LEU A 471 21.50 13.19 7.01
CA LEU A 471 21.25 11.75 6.94
C LEU A 471 21.88 11.06 5.71
N GLY A 472 22.64 11.80 4.89
CA GLY A 472 23.23 11.26 3.66
C GLY A 472 22.19 10.78 2.64
N GLN A 473 20.97 11.31 2.69
CA GLN A 473 19.91 10.99 1.74
C GLN A 473 20.09 11.80 0.44
N PRO A 474 19.60 11.28 -0.71
CA PRO A 474 19.63 12.02 -1.97
C PRO A 474 19.01 13.41 -1.79
N MET A 475 19.70 14.45 -2.27
CA MET A 475 19.15 15.80 -2.29
C MET A 475 17.91 15.82 -3.18
N VAL A 476 16.82 16.39 -2.69
CA VAL A 476 15.61 16.55 -3.48
C VAL A 476 15.68 17.88 -4.22
N ASP A 477 15.58 17.84 -5.54
CA ASP A 477 15.42 19.04 -6.35
C ASP A 477 14.08 19.69 -6.02
N PHE A 478 14.15 20.89 -5.43
CA PHE A 478 12.95 21.64 -5.10
C PHE A 478 12.32 22.24 -6.36
N PRO A 479 10.98 22.27 -6.42
CA PRO A 479 10.24 22.99 -7.45
C PRO A 479 10.74 24.42 -7.63
N LYS A 480 10.75 24.86 -8.88
CA LYS A 480 10.97 26.27 -9.20
C LYS A 480 9.71 27.06 -8.86
N THR A 481 9.85 28.34 -8.58
CA THR A 481 8.68 29.23 -8.48
C THR A 481 7.95 29.30 -9.82
N CYS A 482 6.62 29.28 -9.77
CA CYS A 482 5.80 29.48 -10.95
C CYS A 482 6.10 30.87 -11.55
N PRO A 483 6.02 31.03 -12.88
CA PRO A 483 6.14 32.33 -13.51
C PRO A 483 5.06 33.28 -12.96
N ALA A 484 5.41 34.56 -12.81
CA ALA A 484 4.43 35.57 -12.43
C ALA A 484 3.28 35.59 -13.46
N PRO A 485 2.02 35.74 -13.03
CA PRO A 485 0.91 35.91 -13.95
C PRO A 485 1.21 37.10 -14.87
N LYS A 486 1.12 36.88 -16.18
CA LYS A 486 1.34 37.91 -17.21
C LYS A 486 0.18 38.89 -17.28
#